data_AF-A0A1M5BG62-F1
#
_entry.id   AF-A0A1M5BG62-F1
#
_cell.length_a   1.000
_cell.length_b   1.000
_cell.length_c   1.000
_cell.angle_alpha   90.00
_cell.angle_beta   90.00
_cell.angle_gamma   90.00
#
_symmetry.space_group_name_H-M   'P 1'
#
loop_
_entity.id
_entity.type
_entity.pdbx_description
1 polymer ?
#
loop_
_entity_poly.entity_id
_entity_poly.type
_entity_poly.pdbx_seq_one_letter_code
_entity_poly.pdbx_strand_id
1 'polypeptide(L)'
;MNSFSGIRFKKETAKRFQQFSKKHFNSHTEALATMLDFFFYNEISPRERLGPTGRTIEANLKKRINAVIAIMKDMEKTQTKPTVAMIESLFQIDTPQKKPLILEKKFTEEKKEVRFQEKRHPKNKL
;
A
#
# COMPACT_ATOMS: atom_id res chain seq x y z
N MET A 1 -32.52 -39.76 -16.84
CA MET A 1 -31.41 -40.67 -17.20
C MET A 1 -30.34 -39.83 -17.88
N ASN A 2 -29.09 -39.88 -17.40
CA ASN A 2 -28.00 -39.25 -18.13
C ASN A 2 -27.77 -40.04 -19.43
N SER A 3 -28.07 -39.42 -20.57
CA SER A 3 -27.81 -40.02 -21.88
C SER A 3 -26.31 -40.05 -22.10
N PHE A 4 -25.73 -41.25 -22.22
CA PHE A 4 -24.32 -41.40 -22.54
C PHE A 4 -24.10 -41.28 -24.06
N SER A 5 -23.09 -40.51 -24.44
CA SER A 5 -22.62 -40.42 -25.83
C SER A 5 -21.34 -41.22 -26.01
N GLY A 6 -21.26 -42.01 -27.09
CA GLY A 6 -20.04 -42.74 -27.44
C GLY A 6 -19.09 -41.89 -28.29
N ILE A 7 -17.84 -41.74 -27.84
CA ILE A 7 -16.77 -41.10 -28.61
C ILE A 7 -15.72 -42.17 -28.93
N ARG A 8 -15.28 -42.22 -30.20
CA ARG A 8 -14.27 -43.19 -30.64
C ARG A 8 -12.88 -42.57 -30.57
N PHE A 9 -11.97 -43.25 -29.87
CA PHE A 9 -10.56 -42.88 -29.77
C PHE A 9 -9.67 -43.95 -30.42
N LYS A 10 -8.47 -43.55 -30.85
CA LYS A 10 -7.42 -44.51 -31.18
C LYS A 10 -7.11 -45.34 -29.93
N LYS A 11 -6.87 -46.64 -30.11
CA LYS A 11 -6.66 -47.61 -29.02
C LYS A 11 -5.59 -47.17 -28.03
N GLU A 12 -4.46 -46.66 -28.53
CA GLU A 12 -3.35 -46.19 -27.70
C GLU A 12 -3.72 -44.95 -26.86
N THR A 13 -4.45 -44.00 -27.45
CA THR A 13 -4.96 -42.82 -26.74
C THR A 13 -5.98 -43.21 -25.67
N ALA A 14 -6.89 -44.14 -26.00
CA ALA A 14 -7.88 -44.65 -25.06
C ALA A 14 -7.23 -45.31 -23.84
N LYS A 15 -6.21 -46.15 -24.06
CA LYS A 15 -5.45 -46.79 -22.97
C LYS A 15 -4.79 -45.76 -22.05
N ARG A 16 -4.13 -44.75 -22.62
CA ARG A 16 -3.49 -43.66 -21.83
C ARG A 16 -4.52 -42.91 -20.98
N PHE A 17 -5.66 -42.56 -21.57
CA PHE A 17 -6.74 -41.88 -20.85
C PHE A 17 -7.33 -42.76 -19.73
N GLN A 18 -7.57 -44.04 -20.00
CA GLN A 18 -8.07 -44.98 -19.00
C GLN A 18 -7.11 -45.13 -17.81
N GLN A 19 -5.80 -45.26 -18.08
CA GLN A 19 -4.77 -45.32 -17.02
C GLN A 19 -4.74 -44.04 -16.19
N PHE A 20 -4.76 -42.88 -16.84
CA PHE A 20 -4.80 -41.58 -16.15
C PHE A 20 -6.06 -41.44 -15.29
N SER A 21 -7.23 -41.71 -15.87
CA SER A 21 -8.51 -41.58 -15.18
C SER A 21 -8.57 -42.51 -13.97
N LYS A 22 -8.15 -43.78 -14.10
CA LYS A 22 -8.11 -44.73 -12.97
C LYS A 22 -7.16 -44.31 -11.84
N LYS A 23 -6.11 -43.54 -12.17
CA LYS A 23 -5.12 -43.09 -11.18
C LYS A 23 -5.58 -41.87 -10.39
N HIS A 24 -6.30 -40.96 -11.03
CA HIS A 24 -6.59 -39.63 -10.48
C HIS A 24 -8.08 -39.37 -10.19
N PHE A 25 -8.99 -40.19 -10.73
CA PHE A 25 -10.43 -39.95 -10.68
C PHE A 25 -11.21 -41.24 -10.45
N ASN A 26 -12.46 -41.10 -10.00
CA ASN A 26 -13.34 -42.25 -9.77
C ASN A 26 -14.08 -42.68 -11.05
N SER A 27 -14.32 -41.74 -11.99
CA SER A 27 -14.99 -42.04 -13.26
C SER A 27 -14.30 -41.42 -14.48
N HIS A 28 -14.51 -42.04 -15.64
CA HIS A 28 -14.00 -41.53 -16.92
C HIS A 28 -14.68 -40.22 -17.34
N THR A 29 -15.97 -40.06 -17.03
CA THR A 29 -16.72 -38.83 -17.31
C THR A 29 -16.18 -37.66 -16.49
N GLU A 30 -15.95 -37.87 -15.19
CA GLU A 30 -15.39 -36.85 -14.29
C GLU A 30 -13.98 -36.45 -14.70
N ALA A 31 -13.13 -37.42 -15.06
CA ALA A 31 -11.78 -37.14 -15.53
C ALA A 31 -11.78 -36.25 -16.80
N LEU A 32 -12.66 -36.56 -17.76
CA LEU A 32 -12.77 -35.78 -18.99
C LEU A 32 -13.34 -34.38 -18.72
N ALA A 33 -14.40 -34.27 -17.92
CA ALA A 33 -14.99 -32.98 -17.55
C ALA A 33 -13.97 -32.09 -16.83
N THR A 34 -13.27 -32.62 -15.83
CA THR A 34 -12.26 -31.88 -15.08
C THR A 34 -11.09 -31.44 -15.98
N MET A 35 -10.68 -32.26 -16.95
CA MET A 35 -9.67 -31.84 -17.93
C MET A 35 -10.15 -30.66 -18.77
N LEU A 36 -11.40 -30.70 -19.26
CA LEU A 36 -11.95 -29.62 -20.08
C LEU A 36 -12.07 -28.33 -19.27
N ASP A 37 -12.61 -28.42 -18.05
CA ASP A 37 -12.73 -27.30 -17.13
C ASP A 37 -11.37 -26.72 -16.78
N PHE A 38 -10.35 -27.56 -16.56
CA PHE A 38 -9.00 -27.10 -16.29
C PHE A 38 -8.46 -26.21 -17.41
N PHE A 39 -8.58 -26.61 -18.67
CA PHE A 39 -8.11 -25.77 -19.77
C PHE A 39 -8.98 -24.54 -19.99
N PHE A 40 -10.30 -24.66 -19.79
CA PHE A 40 -11.23 -23.55 -19.96
C PHE A 40 -11.01 -22.46 -18.91
N TYR A 41 -11.02 -22.80 -17.62
CA TYR A 41 -10.92 -21.81 -16.54
C TYR A 41 -9.51 -21.24 -16.37
N ASN A 42 -8.47 -22.00 -16.70
CA ASN A 42 -7.11 -21.49 -16.61
C ASN A 42 -6.65 -20.80 -17.91
N GLU A 43 -7.49 -20.77 -18.96
CA GLU A 43 -7.17 -20.22 -20.28
C GLU A 43 -5.83 -20.75 -20.86
N ILE A 44 -5.45 -21.97 -20.48
CA ILE A 44 -4.22 -22.62 -20.92
C ILE A 44 -4.50 -23.41 -22.18
N SER A 45 -3.69 -23.22 -23.22
CA SER A 45 -3.76 -24.06 -24.41
C SER A 45 -3.24 -25.48 -24.10
N PRO A 46 -3.99 -26.55 -24.44
CA PRO A 46 -3.51 -27.94 -24.29
C PRO A 46 -2.25 -28.25 -25.11
N ARG A 47 -1.86 -27.37 -26.04
CA ARG A 47 -0.65 -27.47 -26.86
C ARG A 47 0.53 -26.74 -26.25
N GLU A 48 0.30 -25.86 -25.29
CA GLU A 48 1.35 -25.11 -24.64
C GLU A 48 2.07 -25.99 -23.63
N ARG A 49 3.40 -26.09 -23.79
CA ARG A 49 4.24 -26.79 -22.82
C ARG A 49 4.57 -25.83 -21.70
N LEU A 50 3.69 -25.79 -20.71
CA LEU A 50 4.05 -25.23 -19.42
C LEU A 50 5.20 -26.10 -18.90
N GLY A 51 6.36 -25.47 -18.68
CA GLY A 51 7.60 -26.16 -18.31
C GLY A 51 7.47 -27.03 -17.04
N PRO A 52 8.58 -27.58 -16.53
CA PRO A 52 8.57 -28.68 -15.54
C PRO A 52 7.76 -28.44 -14.26
N THR A 53 7.38 -27.19 -13.94
CA THR A 53 6.38 -26.90 -12.91
C THR A 53 5.82 -25.50 -13.15
N GLY A 54 4.51 -25.28 -12.99
CA GLY A 54 3.90 -23.94 -12.97
C GLY A 54 4.59 -22.95 -12.02
N ARG A 55 5.38 -23.45 -11.06
CA ARG A 55 6.32 -22.68 -10.21
C ARG A 55 7.33 -21.83 -11.00
N THR A 56 7.76 -22.25 -12.19
CA THR A 56 8.65 -21.42 -13.04
C THR A 56 7.91 -20.21 -13.61
N ILE A 57 6.62 -20.36 -13.91
CA ILE A 57 5.76 -19.24 -14.32
C ILE A 57 5.56 -18.30 -13.13
N GLU A 58 5.28 -18.84 -11.94
CA GLU A 58 5.16 -18.04 -10.70
C GLU A 58 6.45 -17.28 -10.39
N ALA A 59 7.61 -17.91 -10.52
CA ALA A 59 8.91 -17.28 -10.29
C ALA A 59 9.18 -16.15 -11.31
N ASN A 60 8.84 -16.36 -12.59
CA ASN A 60 8.96 -15.34 -13.62
C ASN A 60 7.99 -14.18 -13.37
N LEU A 61 6.76 -14.46 -12.93
CA LEU A 61 5.77 -13.44 -12.59
C LEU A 61 6.20 -12.62 -11.37
N LYS A 62 6.70 -13.26 -10.30
CA LYS A 62 7.26 -12.57 -9.13
C LYS A 62 8.39 -11.63 -9.50
N LYS A 63 9.30 -12.06 -10.39
CA LYS A 63 10.38 -11.19 -10.91
C LYS A 63 9.84 -9.99 -11.66
N ARG A 64 8.83 -10.17 -12.53
CA ARG A 64 8.18 -9.07 -13.26
C ARG A 64 7.47 -8.09 -12.34
N ILE A 65 6.73 -8.58 -11.33
CA ILE A 65 6.05 -7.73 -10.35
C ILE A 65 7.06 -6.91 -9.54
N ASN A 66 8.15 -7.54 -9.07
CA ASN A 66 9.21 -6.82 -8.34
C ASN A 66 9.87 -5.73 -9.19
N ALA A 67 10.05 -5.96 -10.49
CA ALA A 67 10.56 -4.95 -11.42
C ALA A 67 9.59 -3.76 -11.58
N VAL A 68 8.28 -4.03 -11.71
CA VAL A 68 7.25 -2.97 -11.76
C VAL A 68 7.22 -2.16 -10.46
N ILE A 69 7.29 -2.83 -9.30
CA ILE A 69 7.38 -2.15 -8.00
C ILE A 69 8.62 -1.26 -7.92
N ALA A 70 9.77 -1.73 -8.43
CA ALA A 70 10.99 -0.93 -8.46
C ALA A 70 10.83 0.32 -9.34
N ILE A 71 10.24 0.19 -10.53
CA ILE A 71 9.94 1.31 -11.43
C ILE A 71 9.00 2.32 -10.76
N MET A 72 7.90 1.85 -10.16
CA MET A 72 6.96 2.72 -9.46
C MET A 72 7.63 3.47 -8.29
N LYS A 73 8.47 2.79 -7.51
CA LYS A 73 9.24 3.41 -6.42
C LYS A 73 10.24 4.45 -6.94
N ASP A 74 10.86 4.20 -8.09
CA ASP A 74 11.79 5.14 -8.71
C ASP A 74 11.07 6.40 -9.19
N MET A 75 9.92 6.25 -9.85
CA MET A 75 9.03 7.37 -10.22
C MET A 75 8.54 8.17 -9.01
N GLU A 76 8.22 7.49 -7.91
CA GLU A 76 7.83 8.13 -6.65
C GLU A 76 8.96 9.01 -6.09
N LYS A 77 10.20 8.49 -6.10
CA LYS A 77 11.37 9.21 -5.58
C LYS A 77 11.83 10.36 -6.49
N THR A 78 11.81 10.17 -7.80
CA THR A 78 12.42 11.11 -8.76
C THR A 78 11.47 12.23 -9.17
N GLN A 79 10.17 11.94 -9.32
CA GLN A 79 9.19 12.91 -9.82
C GLN A 79 8.23 13.33 -8.72
N THR A 80 7.52 12.36 -8.14
CA THR A 80 6.33 12.64 -7.34
C THR A 80 6.66 13.31 -6.00
N LYS A 81 7.64 12.78 -5.24
CA LYS A 81 8.05 13.34 -3.95
C LYS A 81 8.64 14.74 -4.04
N PRO A 82 9.60 15.02 -4.96
CA PRO A 82 10.11 16.37 -5.13
C PRO A 82 9.02 17.37 -5.53
N THR A 83 8.08 16.98 -6.41
CA THR A 83 6.97 17.87 -6.80
C THR A 83 6.06 18.17 -5.61
N VAL A 84 5.72 17.18 -4.79
CA VAL A 84 4.94 17.40 -3.56
C VAL A 84 5.70 18.33 -2.60
N ALA A 85 6.99 18.06 -2.35
CA ALA A 85 7.80 18.91 -1.47
C ALA A 85 7.95 20.34 -1.99
N MET A 86 8.06 20.52 -3.31
CA MET A 86 8.12 21.84 -3.95
C MET A 86 6.79 22.59 -3.81
N ILE A 87 5.67 21.90 -4.05
CA ILE A 87 4.32 22.44 -3.85
C ILE A 87 4.11 22.85 -2.39
N GLU A 88 4.45 21.97 -1.44
CA GLU A 88 4.41 22.25 -0.02
C GLU A 88 5.28 23.46 0.33
N SER A 89 6.48 23.56 -0.24
CA SER A 89 7.38 24.71 -0.03
C SER A 89 6.79 26.01 -0.57
N LEU A 90 6.08 25.99 -1.71
CA LEU A 90 5.41 27.17 -2.26
C LEU A 90 4.25 27.64 -1.37
N PHE A 91 3.49 26.70 -0.80
CA PHE A 91 2.33 27.02 0.05
C PHE A 91 2.69 27.27 1.53
N GLN A 92 3.86 26.84 2.00
CA GLN A 92 4.34 27.11 3.37
C GLN A 92 4.79 28.57 3.60
N ILE A 93 5.06 29.32 2.52
CA ILE A 93 5.48 30.73 2.59
C ILE A 93 4.38 31.62 3.21
N ASP A 94 3.12 31.20 3.13
CA ASP A 94 1.96 31.95 3.64
C ASP A 94 1.60 31.68 5.10
N THR A 95 2.32 30.79 5.81
CA THR A 95 2.12 30.65 7.25
C THR A 95 3.04 31.65 7.98
N PRO A 96 2.51 32.76 8.54
CA PRO A 96 3.34 33.70 9.27
C PRO A 96 3.91 32.96 10.47
N GLN A 97 5.24 32.84 10.53
CA GLN A 97 5.93 32.48 11.76
C GLN A 97 5.41 33.42 12.84
N LYS A 98 4.69 32.87 13.83
CA LYS A 98 4.22 33.63 14.99
C LYS A 98 5.46 34.18 15.70
N LYS A 99 5.87 35.39 15.33
CA LYS A 99 6.90 36.14 16.05
C LYS A 99 6.46 36.20 17.51
N PRO A 100 7.31 35.83 18.48
CA PRO A 100 6.95 35.94 19.88
C PRO A 100 6.59 37.42 20.15
N LEU A 101 5.38 37.66 20.65
CA LEU A 101 4.93 38.99 21.02
C LEU A 101 5.85 39.51 22.13
N ILE A 102 6.61 40.57 21.84
CA ILE A 102 7.37 41.31 22.85
C ILE A 102 6.34 42.13 23.64
N LEU A 103 5.94 41.63 24.81
CA LEU A 103 5.08 42.36 25.73
C LEU A 103 5.96 43.22 26.64
N GLU A 104 5.78 44.55 26.59
CA GLU A 104 6.37 45.45 27.58
C GLU A 104 5.82 45.12 28.97
N LYS A 105 6.69 44.77 29.90
CA LYS A 105 6.32 44.66 31.31
C LYS A 105 5.99 46.06 31.83
N LYS A 106 4.71 46.36 31.99
CA LYS A 106 4.28 47.52 32.77
C LYS A 106 4.76 47.31 34.20
N PHE A 107 5.76 48.08 34.62
CA PHE A 107 6.11 48.22 36.03
C PHE A 107 4.96 48.94 36.71
N THR A 108 4.08 48.19 37.38
CA THR A 108 3.20 48.77 38.37
C THR A 108 4.10 49.21 39.52
N GLU A 109 4.31 50.51 39.69
CA GLU A 109 4.95 51.05 40.89
C GLU A 109 4.09 50.67 42.08
N GLU A 110 4.45 49.59 42.77
CA GLU A 110 3.97 49.32 44.11
C GLU A 110 4.37 50.51 44.97
N LYS A 111 3.40 51.38 45.27
CA LYS A 111 3.54 52.43 46.27
C LYS A 111 3.88 51.74 47.60
N LYS A 112 5.17 51.66 47.93
CA LYS A 112 5.63 51.29 49.26
C LYS A 112 5.02 52.30 50.24
N GLU A 113 4.15 51.80 51.13
CA GLU A 113 3.71 52.58 52.29
C GLU A 113 4.94 53.04 53.07
N VAL A 114 5.13 54.36 53.13
CA VAL A 114 6.24 54.97 53.86
C VAL A 114 5.93 54.84 55.35
N ARG A 115 6.63 53.93 56.06
CA ARG A 115 6.41 53.63 57.49
C ARG A 115 6.71 54.80 58.44
N PHE A 116 7.39 55.85 58.00
CA PHE A 116 7.73 56.99 58.85
C PHE A 116 7.56 58.32 58.09
N GLN A 117 6.75 59.22 58.65
CA GLN A 117 6.66 60.61 58.20
C GLN A 117 7.23 61.52 59.28
N GLU A 118 8.15 62.41 58.91
CA GLU A 118 8.76 63.39 59.80
C GLU A 118 7.73 64.49 60.12
N LYS A 119 7.43 64.70 61.41
CA LYS A 119 6.56 65.80 61.85
C LYS A 119 7.30 67.14 61.71
N ARG A 120 6.86 67.97 60.77
CA ARG A 120 7.33 69.37 60.69
C ARG A 120 6.70 70.20 61.80
N HIS A 121 7.50 70.62 62.77
CA HIS A 121 7.10 71.62 63.76
C HIS A 121 7.19 73.03 63.15
N PRO A 122 6.10 73.83 63.12
CA PRO A 122 6.19 75.22 62.69
C PRO A 122 6.93 76.02 63.77
N LYS A 123 8.07 76.63 63.41
CA LYS A 123 8.75 77.59 64.27
C LYS A 123 7.93 78.88 64.38
N ASN A 124 7.83 79.35 65.62
CA ASN A 124 7.26 80.60 66.13
C ASN A 124 7.23 81.79 65.17
N LYS A 125 6.08 82.49 65.16
CA LYS A 125 6.02 83.95 65.06
C LYS A 125 5.34 84.47 66.32
N LEU A 126 6.13 85.25 67.07
CA LEU A 126 5.86 86.12 68.24
C LEU A 126 5.13 85.51 69.44
#